data_AF-A0A926J9K5-F1
#
_entry.id   AF-A0A926J9K5-F1
#
_cell.length_a   1.000
_cell.length_b   1.000
_cell.length_c   1.000
_cell.angle_alpha   90.00
_cell.angle_beta   90.00
_cell.angle_gamma   90.00
#
_symmetry.space_group_name_H-M   'P 1'
#
loop_
_entity.id
_entity.type
_entity.pdbx_description
1 polymer ?
#
loop_
_entity_poly.entity_id
_entity_poly.type
_entity_poly.pdbx_seq_one_letter_code
_entity_poly.pdbx_strand_id
1 'polypeptide(L)'
;MAINLAGIAAFLTAASRSWIEPELANVPGASVGDAFIWFVMAAPVLALFLIGNLAWLAGSLRSDASSKRMSLLFGALILACWIAAYLFDNSRHGI
;
A
#
# COMPACT_ATOMS: atom_id res chain seq x y z
N MET A 1 10.44 1.02 -10.78
CA MET A 1 9.15 1.73 -10.67
C MET A 1 7.97 0.88 -11.14
N ALA A 2 7.99 0.27 -12.33
CA ALA A 2 6.89 -0.55 -12.86
C ALA A 2 6.37 -1.62 -11.88
N ILE A 3 7.27 -2.33 -11.18
CA ILE A 3 6.88 -3.34 -10.18
C ILE A 3 6.09 -2.75 -9.00
N ASN A 4 6.43 -1.54 -8.56
CA ASN A 4 5.69 -0.85 -7.48
C ASN A 4 4.29 -0.43 -7.96
N LEU A 5 4.16 0.04 -9.20
CA LEU A 5 2.85 0.36 -9.79
C LEU A 5 1.97 -0.90 -9.90
N ALA A 6 2.55 -2.01 -10.36
CA ALA A 6 1.85 -3.29 -10.39
C ALA A 6 1.45 -3.76 -8.98
N GLY A 7 2.34 -3.59 -8.00
CA GLY A 7 2.06 -3.90 -6.58
C GLY A 7 0.93 -3.05 -6.01
N ILE A 8 0.90 -1.74 -6.29
CA ILE A 8 -0.18 -0.85 -5.89
C ILE A 8 -1.50 -1.26 -6.54
N ALA A 9 -1.49 -1.57 -7.84
CA ALA A 9 -2.69 -2.05 -8.54
C ALA A 9 -3.21 -3.37 -7.94
N ALA A 10 -2.31 -4.31 -7.63
CA ALA A 10 -2.66 -5.57 -6.98
C ALA A 10 -3.21 -5.36 -5.57
N PHE A 11 -2.58 -4.48 -4.78
CA PHE A 11 -3.04 -4.09 -3.45
C PHE A 11 -4.45 -3.50 -3.50
N LEU A 12 -4.68 -2.48 -4.34
CA LEU A 12 -5.99 -1.84 -4.48
C LEU A 12 -7.05 -2.82 -5.01
N THR A 13 -6.69 -3.73 -5.92
CA THR A 13 -7.61 -4.76 -6.42
C THR A 13 -8.02 -5.72 -5.30
N ALA A 14 -7.07 -6.15 -4.46
CA ALA A 14 -7.36 -7.01 -3.33
C ALA A 14 -8.20 -6.29 -2.26
N ALA A 15 -7.81 -5.06 -1.92
CA ALA A 15 -8.47 -4.24 -0.90
C ALA A 15 -9.87 -3.77 -1.31
N SER A 16 -10.12 -3.59 -2.62
CA SER A 16 -11.45 -3.22 -3.12
C SER A 16 -12.56 -4.22 -2.80
N ARG A 17 -12.19 -5.46 -2.45
CA ARG A 17 -13.14 -6.50 -2.04
C ARG A 17 -13.67 -6.34 -0.62
N SER A 18 -13.03 -5.49 0.19
CA SER A 18 -13.44 -5.15 1.55
C SER A 18 -13.93 -3.71 1.67
N TRP A 19 -14.13 -3.01 0.54
CA TRP A 19 -14.73 -1.69 0.55
C TRP A 19 -16.20 -1.77 0.93
N ILE A 20 -16.62 -0.86 1.80
CA ILE A 20 -18.01 -0.76 2.20
C ILE A 20 -18.79 -0.07 1.08
N GLU A 21 -19.92 -0.66 0.71
CA GLU A 21 -20.87 -0.03 -0.20
C GLU A 21 -21.40 1.26 0.44
N PRO A 22 -21.45 2.40 -0.29
CA PRO A 22 -21.87 3.69 0.27
C PRO A 22 -23.23 3.65 0.99
N GLU A 23 -24.15 2.83 0.49
CA GLU A 23 -25.48 2.57 1.06
C GLU A 23 -25.45 1.86 2.41
N LEU A 24 -24.39 1.10 2.70
CA LEU A 24 -24.24 0.29 3.93
C LEU A 24 -23.34 0.97 4.98
N ALA A 25 -22.71 2.09 4.67
CA ALA A 25 -21.75 2.77 5.56
C ALA A 25 -22.33 3.15 6.94
N ASN A 26 -23.64 3.38 7.03
CA ASN A 26 -24.31 3.74 8.29
C ASN A 26 -25.01 2.55 8.98
N VAL A 27 -24.90 1.33 8.43
CA VAL A 27 -25.57 0.15 8.96
C VAL A 27 -24.66 -0.53 10.00
N PRO A 28 -25.06 -0.59 11.28
CA PRO A 28 -24.26 -1.23 12.31
C PRO A 28 -23.98 -2.69 11.96
N GLY A 29 -22.71 -3.07 11.92
CA GLY A 29 -22.27 -4.44 11.66
C GLY A 29 -22.12 -4.80 10.18
N ALA A 30 -22.38 -3.90 9.24
CA ALA A 30 -22.20 -4.16 7.81
C ALA A 30 -20.74 -4.46 7.41
N SER A 31 -19.77 -4.00 8.22
CA SER A 31 -18.34 -4.23 8.02
C SER A 31 -17.73 -5.37 8.83
N VAL A 32 -18.56 -6.20 9.47
CA VAL A 32 -18.09 -7.32 10.30
C VAL A 32 -17.46 -8.38 9.40
N GLY A 33 -16.14 -8.46 9.44
CA GLY A 33 -15.33 -9.40 8.65
C GLY A 33 -14.45 -8.73 7.60
N ASP A 34 -14.74 -7.49 7.22
CA ASP A 34 -13.98 -6.76 6.20
C ASP A 34 -12.54 -6.53 6.61
N ALA A 35 -12.31 -6.18 7.89
CA ALA A 35 -10.97 -6.04 8.43
C ALA A 35 -10.16 -7.35 8.36
N PHE A 36 -10.80 -8.50 8.57
CA PHE A 36 -10.14 -9.80 8.47
C PHE A 36 -9.83 -10.14 7.01
N ILE A 37 -10.77 -9.93 6.09
CA ILE A 37 -10.56 -10.15 4.66
C ILE A 37 -9.45 -9.24 4.13
N TRP A 38 -9.46 -7.96 4.49
CA TRP A 38 -8.41 -7.00 4.15
C TRP A 38 -7.05 -7.46 4.68
N PHE A 39 -7.00 -7.90 5.94
CA PHE A 39 -5.76 -8.38 6.57
C PHE A 39 -5.20 -9.63 5.89
N VAL A 40 -6.06 -10.55 5.42
CA VAL A 40 -5.62 -11.78 4.74
C VAL A 40 -5.26 -11.52 3.28
N MET A 41 -5.93 -10.59 2.59
CA MET A 41 -5.81 -10.40 1.14
C MET A 41 -4.89 -9.24 0.77
N ALA A 42 -5.10 -8.07 1.36
CA ALA A 42 -4.42 -6.83 0.98
C ALA A 42 -3.16 -6.58 1.81
N ALA A 43 -3.20 -6.83 3.12
CA ALA A 43 -2.05 -6.58 4.01
C ALA A 43 -0.78 -7.35 3.63
N PRO A 44 -0.81 -8.61 3.14
CA PRO A 44 0.41 -9.31 2.73
C PRO A 44 1.08 -8.67 1.53
N VAL A 45 0.30 -8.13 0.58
CA VAL A 45 0.83 -7.41 -0.59
C VAL A 45 1.51 -6.12 -0.13
N LEU A 46 0.83 -5.34 0.72
CA LEU A 46 1.40 -4.12 1.31
C LEU A 46 2.70 -4.41 2.07
N ALA A 47 2.69 -5.43 2.93
CA ALA A 47 3.86 -5.82 3.73
C ALA A 47 5.03 -6.27 2.85
N LEU A 48 4.78 -7.12 1.85
CA LEU A 48 5.81 -7.61 0.93
C LEU A 48 6.52 -6.45 0.21
N PHE A 49 5.75 -5.50 -0.32
CA PHE A 49 6.33 -4.36 -1.02
C PHE A 49 7.01 -3.36 -0.07
N LEU A 50 6.47 -3.14 1.13
CA LEU A 50 7.11 -2.29 2.12
C LEU A 50 8.48 -2.86 2.52
N ILE A 51 8.55 -4.15 2.84
CA ILE A 51 9.79 -4.83 3.20
C ILE A 51 10.77 -4.82 2.03
N GLY A 52 10.31 -5.15 0.82
CA GLY A 52 11.15 -5.15 -0.39
C GLY A 52 11.75 -3.78 -0.70
N ASN A 53 10.95 -2.71 -0.61
CA ASN A 53 11.43 -1.35 -0.83
C ASN A 53 12.42 -0.90 0.27
N LEU A 54 12.19 -1.27 1.53
CA LEU A 54 13.13 -0.99 2.62
C LEU A 54 14.47 -1.72 2.42
N ALA A 55 14.43 -3.00 2.04
CA ALA A 55 15.62 -3.77 1.75
C ALA A 55 16.41 -3.20 0.56
N TRP A 56 15.71 -2.82 -0.52
CA TRP A 56 16.30 -2.14 -1.66
C TRP A 56 16.96 -0.82 -1.25
N LEU A 57 16.25 0.04 -0.52
CA LEU A 57 16.76 1.33 -0.08
C LEU A 57 17.98 1.17 0.82
N ALA A 58 17.94 0.23 1.78
CA ALA A 58 19.07 -0.08 2.65
C ALA A 58 20.30 -0.58 1.87
N GLY A 59 20.10 -1.37 0.82
CA GLY A 59 21.15 -1.78 -0.11
C GLY A 59 21.75 -0.60 -0.87
N SER A 60 20.91 0.27 -1.43
CA SER A 60 21.33 1.44 -2.20
C SER A 60 22.04 2.51 -1.35
N LEU A 61 21.79 2.58 -0.05
CA LEU A 61 22.51 3.47 0.87
C LEU A 61 23.98 3.09 1.08
N ARG A 62 24.39 1.88 0.67
CA ARG A 62 25.79 1.43 0.69
C ARG A 62 26.58 1.82 -0.57
N SER A 63 25.93 2.35 -1.60
CA SER A 63 26.54 2.76 -2.88
C SER A 63 27.21 4.14 -2.81
N ASP A 64 27.82 4.61 -3.90
CA ASP A 64 28.45 5.94 -3.97
C ASP A 64 27.47 7.11 -3.72
N ALA A 65 27.99 8.25 -3.26
CA ALA A 65 27.18 9.39 -2.80
C ALA A 65 26.19 9.95 -3.84
N SER A 66 26.54 9.94 -5.13
CA SER A 66 25.63 10.37 -6.21
C SER A 66 24.44 9.42 -6.36
N SER A 67 24.69 8.11 -6.24
CA SER A 67 23.67 7.06 -6.27
C SER A 67 22.75 7.11 -5.05
N LYS A 68 23.29 7.47 -3.86
CA LYS A 68 22.49 7.62 -2.64
C LYS A 68 21.41 8.69 -2.77
N ARG A 69 21.76 9.89 -3.28
CA ARG A 69 20.78 10.99 -3.44
C ARG A 69 19.64 10.59 -4.36
N MET A 70 19.97 9.97 -5.50
CA MET A 70 18.96 9.51 -6.46
C MET A 70 18.08 8.41 -5.85
N SER A 71 18.68 7.48 -5.11
CA SER A 71 17.95 6.39 -4.43
C SER A 71 17.00 6.92 -3.35
N LEU A 72 17.40 7.94 -2.59
CA LEU A 72 16.54 8.61 -1.61
C LEU A 72 15.35 9.30 -2.27
N LEU A 73 15.55 10.00 -3.39
CA LEU A 73 14.47 10.65 -4.13
C LEU A 73 13.47 9.63 -4.69
N PHE A 74 13.96 8.56 -5.31
CA PHE A 74 13.09 7.48 -5.79
C PHE A 74 12.38 6.74 -4.65
N GLY A 75 13.08 6.48 -3.54
CA GLY A 75 12.50 5.87 -2.35
C GLY A 75 11.39 6.72 -1.75
N ALA A 76 11.59 8.04 -1.65
CA ALA A 76 10.57 8.98 -1.18
C ALA A 76 9.35 9.02 -2.10
N LEU A 77 9.56 9.02 -3.43
CA LEU A 77 8.47 8.97 -4.40
C LEU A 77 7.66 7.66 -4.29
N ILE A 78 8.35 6.52 -4.19
CA ILE A 78 7.68 5.21 -4.01
C ILE A 78 6.87 5.20 -2.72
N LEU A 79 7.44 5.68 -1.61
CA LEU A 79 6.76 5.77 -0.33
C LEU A 79 5.51 6.66 -0.42
N ALA A 80 5.62 7.82 -1.06
CA ALA A 80 4.49 8.72 -1.27
C ALA A 80 3.37 8.06 -2.08
N CYS A 81 3.69 7.28 -3.12
CA CYS A 81 2.70 6.52 -3.89
C CYS A 81 1.99 5.46 -3.02
N TRP A 82 2.73 4.74 -2.18
CA TRP A 82 2.14 3.75 -1.27
C TRP A 82 1.25 4.39 -0.20
N ILE A 83 1.67 5.54 0.36
CA ILE A 83 0.84 6.31 1.28
C ILE A 83 -0.45 6.77 0.60
N ALA A 84 -0.36 7.32 -0.62
CA ALA A 84 -1.54 7.75 -1.37
C ALA A 84 -2.51 6.59 -1.65
N ALA A 85 -1.99 5.41 -2.03
CA ALA A 85 -2.80 4.22 -2.25
C ALA A 85 -3.49 3.76 -0.96
N TYR A 86 -2.77 3.74 0.18
CA TYR A 86 -3.34 3.39 1.47
C TYR A 86 -4.41 4.39 1.93
N LEU A 87 -4.19 5.68 1.76
CA LEU A 87 -5.18 6.71 2.11
C LEU A 87 -6.43 6.61 1.23
N PHE A 88 -6.25 6.37 -0.07
CA PHE A 88 -7.35 6.13 -1.00
C PHE A 88 -8.16 4.89 -0.57
N ASP A 89 -7.49 3.79 -0.27
CA ASP A 89 -8.12 2.57 0.24
C ASP A 89 -8.89 2.83 1.56
N ASN A 90 -8.28 3.53 2.51
CA ASN A 90 -8.91 3.85 3.80
C ASN A 90 -10.16 4.73 3.64
N SER A 91 -10.17 5.66 2.67
CA SER A 91 -11.35 6.49 2.38
C SER A 91 -12.56 5.68 1.84
N ARG A 92 -12.36 4.43 1.43
CA ARG A 92 -13.40 3.53 0.93
C ARG A 92 -13.90 2.53 1.98
N HIS A 93 -13.19 2.39 3.10
CA HIS A 93 -13.55 1.47 4.18
C HIS A 93 -14.50 2.08 5.22
N GLY A 94 -15.04 3.28 4.99
CA GLY A 94 -16.11 3.86 5.81
C GLY A 94 -15.73 4.10 7.27
N ILE A 95 -14.61 4.79 7.51
CA ILE A 95 -14.30 5.39 8.82
C ILE A 95 -14.84 6.82 8.86
#